data_AF-A0A960L2A2-F1
#
_entry.id   AF-A0A960L2A2-F1
#
_cell.length_a   1.000
_cell.length_b   1.000
_cell.length_c   1.000
_cell.angle_alpha   90.00
_cell.angle_beta   90.00
_cell.angle_gamma   90.00
#
_symmetry.space_group_name_H-M   'P 1'
#
loop_
_entity.id
_entity.type
_entity.pdbx_description
1 polymer ?
#
loop_
_entity_poly.entity_id
_entity_poly.type
_entity_poly.pdbx_seq_one_letter_code
_entity_poly.pdbx_strand_id
1 'polypeptide(L)'
;FQVWRPHIFADFHEMGSQQSFFFQPGDPQRTNPLTPPENQRLTAQIAEFHAQAFDQLAHPYFTREQYDDFFYGKGSTYPDIQGAIGILFEQGSARGHLMRSPYGPRSLAQAMENHLAASLSTLKAAVDLHDQILAYSQSFEALRQKNIQAEKRAGFVFTSRDPYRSKAFVDLLGQHRIKAFRLAKSTSLNSILFEPESSWYVPLDQDQYSLIRTCFERQTEFASQVFYDISGWTLAAAYGLRFAEISKKDAENLAILTYPEPPPNPTPLDPKAVAYVISWEHGLAAPAIADLVQADQKVFTSSEPFQLGTQQFPAGSAWVLQSEVARTRLTAWQSKGLPVFNAASGLTQNGPAWGSPSLHKVEKPKILLLVGEGMSAYDCGELWFHLIQKLGLTPTLLDVSDWSKIDLAEYSHLFLTQWPEVLKVQKESDRIKDWIQAGGQLYAQKSALPELAKLEWSKILLSKAESEGSWKDYREKQRPWSEKESFASEYAVNGLLANVQIDLTNPICFGLEDQSMAFFTQNNRFFEVPKDSFSAPIRFSTDPVYSGYLGKENRERIANSPYLISIRLGSGQILAVQGTPTFRGFCLGSEKIIANLLFQTSP
;
A
#
# COMPACT_ATOMS: atom_id res chain seq x y z
N PHE A 1 9.57 -9.86 -16.81
CA PHE A 1 9.47 -8.82 -17.86
C PHE A 1 10.84 -8.31 -18.33
N GLN A 2 11.63 -7.61 -17.49
CA GLN A 2 12.84 -6.87 -17.92
C GLN A 2 13.93 -7.71 -18.61
N VAL A 3 14.02 -9.01 -18.34
CA VAL A 3 14.96 -9.92 -19.00
C VAL A 3 14.63 -10.11 -20.48
N TRP A 4 13.35 -10.20 -20.84
CA TRP A 4 12.90 -10.57 -22.19
C TRP A 4 12.38 -9.39 -23.01
N ARG A 5 11.73 -8.41 -22.36
CA ARG A 5 11.05 -7.25 -23.02
C ARG A 5 10.17 -7.68 -24.21
N PRO A 6 9.00 -8.30 -23.94
CA PRO A 6 8.05 -8.67 -24.98
C PRO A 6 7.69 -7.50 -25.89
N HIS A 7 7.29 -7.79 -27.12
CA HIS A 7 6.49 -6.85 -27.89
C HIS A 7 5.01 -6.89 -27.48
N ILE A 8 4.48 -8.06 -27.14
CA ILE A 8 3.11 -8.25 -26.62
C ILE A 8 3.18 -9.02 -25.30
N PHE A 9 2.44 -8.57 -24.29
CA PHE A 9 2.31 -9.22 -22.99
C PHE A 9 0.84 -9.50 -22.68
N ALA A 10 0.48 -10.79 -22.56
CA ALA A 10 -0.88 -11.22 -22.23
C ALA A 10 -1.02 -11.46 -20.73
N ASP A 11 -1.98 -10.76 -20.12
CA ASP A 11 -2.31 -10.78 -18.70
C ASP A 11 -3.68 -11.45 -18.51
N PHE A 12 -3.68 -12.74 -18.17
CA PHE A 12 -4.89 -13.57 -18.09
C PHE A 12 -5.46 -13.61 -16.68
N HIS A 13 -6.72 -13.19 -16.54
CA HIS A 13 -7.47 -13.11 -15.29
C HIS A 13 -8.87 -13.71 -15.41
N GLU A 14 -9.50 -13.87 -14.24
CA GLU A 14 -10.92 -14.12 -14.14
C GLU A 14 -11.64 -12.98 -13.41
N MET A 15 -12.86 -12.68 -13.87
CA MET A 15 -13.77 -11.71 -13.26
C MET A 15 -15.05 -12.38 -12.75
N GLY A 16 -16.01 -11.56 -12.30
CA GLY A 16 -17.30 -12.05 -11.81
C GLY A 16 -18.01 -12.96 -12.82
N SER A 17 -18.64 -14.04 -12.32
CA SER A 17 -19.30 -15.06 -13.14
C SER A 17 -20.45 -14.55 -14.02
N GLN A 18 -20.96 -13.36 -13.75
CA GLN A 18 -22.07 -12.77 -14.51
C GLN A 18 -21.61 -11.99 -15.75
N GLN A 19 -20.30 -11.78 -15.93
CA GLN A 19 -19.73 -11.12 -17.10
C GLN A 19 -19.36 -12.13 -18.19
N SER A 20 -19.22 -11.71 -19.45
CA SER A 20 -18.73 -12.54 -20.56
C SER A 20 -17.19 -12.61 -20.58
N PHE A 21 -16.53 -12.44 -21.73
CA PHE A 21 -15.06 -12.36 -21.84
C PHE A 21 -14.63 -10.96 -22.27
N PHE A 22 -13.64 -10.39 -21.60
CA PHE A 22 -13.05 -9.10 -21.97
C PHE A 22 -11.69 -9.28 -22.61
N PHE A 23 -11.40 -8.46 -23.61
CA PHE A 23 -10.04 -8.20 -24.07
C PHE A 23 -9.84 -6.71 -24.33
N GLN A 24 -8.64 -6.22 -24.02
CA GLN A 24 -8.25 -4.84 -24.29
C GLN A 24 -8.33 -4.50 -25.80
N PRO A 25 -8.51 -3.21 -26.15
CA PRO A 25 -8.31 -2.02 -25.31
C PRO A 25 -9.42 -1.76 -24.28
N GLY A 26 -9.08 -1.07 -23.19
CA GLY A 26 -10.04 -0.54 -22.23
C GLY A 26 -10.76 0.72 -22.72
N ASP A 27 -11.44 1.43 -21.82
CA ASP A 27 -12.02 2.74 -22.13
C ASP A 27 -10.91 3.73 -22.57
N PRO A 28 -10.97 4.27 -23.79
CA PRO A 28 -9.91 5.12 -24.33
C PRO A 28 -9.71 6.42 -23.55
N GLN A 29 -10.72 6.89 -22.81
CA GLN A 29 -10.60 8.10 -21.98
C GLN A 29 -9.86 7.85 -20.67
N ARG A 30 -9.60 6.58 -20.33
CA ARG A 30 -8.96 6.13 -19.10
C ARG A 30 -7.58 5.51 -19.38
N THR A 31 -6.88 6.05 -20.39
CA THR A 31 -5.49 5.66 -20.69
C THR A 31 -4.51 6.62 -20.02
N ASN A 32 -3.40 6.10 -19.51
CA ASN A 32 -2.35 6.93 -18.94
C ASN A 32 -1.77 7.90 -20.00
N PRO A 33 -1.58 9.20 -19.72
CA PRO A 33 -1.02 10.15 -20.68
C PRO A 33 0.41 9.85 -21.14
N LEU A 34 1.16 9.02 -20.39
CA LEU A 34 2.49 8.56 -20.78
C LEU A 34 2.46 7.38 -21.75
N THR A 35 1.29 6.75 -21.99
CA THR A 35 1.11 5.73 -23.02
C THR A 35 0.88 6.42 -24.38
N PRO A 36 1.73 6.16 -25.40
CA PRO A 36 1.56 6.78 -26.70
C PRO A 36 0.26 6.33 -27.39
N PRO A 37 -0.46 7.20 -28.13
CA PRO A 37 -1.69 6.82 -28.83
C PRO A 37 -1.53 5.63 -29.79
N GLU A 38 -0.33 5.46 -30.37
CA GLU A 38 -0.03 4.35 -31.27
C GLU A 38 -0.13 2.97 -30.58
N ASN A 39 0.17 2.89 -29.28
CA ASN A 39 -0.03 1.68 -28.49
C ASN A 39 -1.50 1.23 -28.56
N GLN A 40 -2.42 2.14 -28.21
CA GLN A 40 -3.85 1.86 -28.19
C GLN A 40 -4.41 1.56 -29.59
N ARG A 41 -3.84 2.16 -30.65
CA ARG A 41 -4.17 1.84 -32.05
C ARG A 41 -3.83 0.38 -32.38
N LEU A 42 -2.63 -0.08 -32.00
CA LEU A 42 -2.21 -1.47 -32.22
C LEU A 42 -2.98 -2.45 -31.35
N THR A 43 -3.25 -2.11 -30.08
CA THR A 43 -4.11 -2.91 -29.20
C THR A 43 -5.49 -3.10 -29.82
N ALA A 44 -6.08 -2.04 -30.39
CA ALA A 44 -7.36 -2.13 -31.09
C ALA A 44 -7.30 -3.02 -32.35
N GLN A 45 -6.21 -3.02 -33.11
CA GLN A 45 -6.04 -3.93 -34.25
C GLN A 45 -5.89 -5.39 -33.80
N ILE A 46 -5.14 -5.63 -32.71
CA ILE A 46 -5.00 -6.99 -32.14
C ILE A 46 -6.37 -7.49 -31.64
N ALA A 47 -7.19 -6.62 -31.05
CA ALA A 47 -8.54 -6.96 -30.61
C ALA A 47 -9.46 -7.48 -31.74
N GLU A 48 -9.22 -7.09 -33.01
CA GLU A 48 -9.96 -7.63 -34.16
C GLU A 48 -9.69 -9.12 -34.38
N PHE A 49 -8.47 -9.60 -34.08
CA PHE A 49 -8.15 -11.03 -34.12
C PHE A 49 -8.84 -11.80 -33.00
N HIS A 50 -8.93 -11.20 -31.81
CA HIS A 50 -9.67 -11.77 -30.69
C HIS A 50 -11.15 -11.87 -31.03
N ALA A 51 -11.75 -10.80 -31.54
CA ALA A 51 -13.14 -10.78 -31.99
C ALA A 51 -13.41 -11.90 -33.00
N GLN A 52 -12.59 -12.03 -34.06
CA GLN A 52 -12.74 -13.10 -35.05
C GLN A 52 -12.67 -14.51 -34.44
N ALA A 53 -11.78 -14.74 -33.48
CA ALA A 53 -11.66 -16.04 -32.81
C ALA A 53 -12.89 -16.36 -31.95
N PHE A 54 -13.43 -15.36 -31.23
CA PHE A 54 -14.61 -15.53 -30.41
C PHE A 54 -15.90 -15.64 -31.24
N ASP A 55 -15.99 -14.93 -32.37
CA ASP A 55 -17.08 -15.03 -33.33
C ASP A 55 -17.16 -16.44 -33.92
N GLN A 56 -16.02 -17.07 -34.22
CA GLN A 56 -15.97 -18.46 -34.70
C GLN A 56 -16.47 -19.46 -33.66
N LEU A 57 -16.28 -19.17 -32.38
CA LEU A 57 -16.79 -19.98 -31.26
C LEU A 57 -18.24 -19.63 -30.88
N ALA A 58 -18.80 -18.56 -31.43
CA ALA A 58 -20.06 -17.96 -30.99
C ALA A 58 -20.09 -17.65 -29.48
N HIS A 59 -18.94 -17.25 -28.92
CA HIS A 59 -18.81 -16.89 -27.51
C HIS A 59 -18.93 -15.39 -27.30
N PRO A 60 -19.74 -14.91 -26.33
CA PRO A 60 -19.92 -13.48 -26.11
C PRO A 60 -18.64 -12.85 -25.54
N TYR A 61 -18.35 -11.63 -25.97
CA TYR A 61 -17.21 -10.83 -25.50
C TYR A 61 -17.55 -9.33 -25.48
N PHE A 62 -16.68 -8.53 -24.88
CA PHE A 62 -16.75 -7.07 -24.89
C PHE A 62 -15.34 -6.44 -24.83
N THR A 63 -15.25 -5.17 -25.20
CA THR A 63 -14.00 -4.39 -25.27
C THR A 63 -14.33 -2.88 -25.26
N ARG A 64 -13.35 -2.01 -25.03
CA ARG A 64 -13.47 -0.52 -25.02
C ARG A 64 -14.36 0.09 -23.93
N GLU A 65 -14.68 -0.69 -22.91
CA GLU A 65 -15.49 -0.23 -21.78
C GLU A 65 -15.05 -0.91 -20.48
N GLN A 66 -15.55 -0.40 -19.35
CA GLN A 66 -15.38 -0.92 -17.98
C GLN A 66 -13.96 -0.86 -17.41
N TYR A 67 -12.97 -1.42 -18.09
CA TYR A 67 -11.57 -1.48 -17.65
C TYR A 67 -10.76 -0.28 -18.17
N ASP A 68 -9.66 0.04 -17.49
CA ASP A 68 -8.77 1.16 -17.83
C ASP A 68 -7.31 0.73 -17.99
N ASP A 69 -6.56 1.52 -18.76
CA ASP A 69 -5.11 1.43 -18.96
C ASP A 69 -4.41 2.63 -18.30
N PHE A 70 -4.83 2.94 -17.07
CA PHE A 70 -4.37 4.13 -16.36
C PHE A 70 -3.21 3.83 -15.40
N PHE A 71 -3.37 2.81 -14.55
CA PHE A 71 -2.43 2.51 -13.46
C PHE A 71 -1.35 1.51 -13.88
N TYR A 72 -0.07 1.94 -13.87
CA TYR A 72 1.08 1.11 -14.25
C TYR A 72 1.48 0.01 -13.25
N GLY A 73 0.73 -0.20 -12.17
CA GLY A 73 0.87 -1.40 -11.34
C GLY A 73 0.09 -2.61 -11.85
N LYS A 74 -0.70 -2.46 -12.93
CA LYS A 74 -1.39 -3.56 -13.60
C LYS A 74 -0.46 -4.29 -14.57
N GLY A 75 -0.59 -5.62 -14.66
CA GLY A 75 0.19 -6.45 -15.58
C GLY A 75 -0.05 -6.09 -17.05
N SER A 76 -1.25 -5.63 -17.39
CA SER A 76 -1.61 -5.16 -18.72
C SER A 76 -1.10 -3.75 -19.06
N THR A 77 -0.91 -2.86 -18.09
CA THR A 77 -0.53 -1.46 -18.38
C THR A 77 0.98 -1.22 -18.20
N TYR A 78 1.63 -1.95 -17.28
CA TYR A 78 3.09 -1.88 -17.09
C TYR A 78 3.91 -2.10 -18.39
N PRO A 79 3.55 -3.01 -19.30
CA PRO A 79 4.23 -3.17 -20.59
C PRO A 79 4.16 -1.92 -21.48
N ASP A 80 3.05 -1.17 -21.44
CA ASP A 80 2.82 -0.02 -22.32
C ASP A 80 3.82 1.11 -22.07
N ILE A 81 4.16 1.37 -20.80
CA ILE A 81 5.18 2.37 -20.45
C ILE A 81 6.60 1.98 -20.89
N GLN A 82 6.79 0.71 -21.26
CA GLN A 82 8.06 0.15 -21.72
C GLN A 82 8.14 0.07 -23.25
N GLY A 83 7.10 0.50 -23.98
CA GLY A 83 7.01 0.38 -25.44
C GLY A 83 6.61 -1.01 -25.94
N ALA A 84 6.01 -1.82 -25.06
CA ALA A 84 5.33 -3.07 -25.43
C ALA A 84 3.82 -2.83 -25.50
N ILE A 85 3.06 -3.85 -25.92
CA ILE A 85 1.60 -3.85 -25.91
C ILE A 85 1.14 -4.84 -24.84
N GLY A 86 0.58 -4.34 -23.74
CA GLY A 86 -0.05 -5.21 -22.75
C GLY A 86 -1.53 -5.45 -23.06
N ILE A 87 -2.01 -6.66 -22.78
CA ILE A 87 -3.39 -7.08 -23.05
C ILE A 87 -3.94 -7.83 -21.82
N LEU A 88 -4.96 -7.24 -21.18
CA LEU A 88 -5.79 -7.79 -20.14
C LEU A 88 -6.85 -8.66 -20.79
N PHE A 89 -6.93 -9.88 -20.31
CA PHE A 89 -8.01 -10.80 -20.58
C PHE A 89 -8.75 -11.08 -19.29
N GLU A 90 -10.05 -10.80 -19.25
CA GLU A 90 -10.89 -11.17 -18.11
C GLU A 90 -11.91 -12.20 -18.55
N GLN A 91 -11.81 -13.41 -18.01
CA GLN A 91 -12.78 -14.47 -18.20
C GLN A 91 -13.80 -14.44 -17.07
N GLY A 92 -15.09 -14.28 -17.35
CA GLY A 92 -16.06 -14.42 -16.28
C GLY A 92 -15.99 -15.82 -15.65
N SER A 93 -15.77 -15.90 -14.34
CA SER A 93 -15.37 -17.13 -13.65
C SER A 93 -16.43 -18.25 -13.68
N ALA A 94 -16.00 -19.50 -13.88
CA ALA A 94 -16.84 -20.69 -13.68
C ALA A 94 -16.93 -21.11 -12.19
N ARG A 95 -16.12 -20.50 -11.30
CA ARG A 95 -16.04 -20.81 -9.85
C ARG A 95 -15.91 -22.31 -9.54
N GLY A 96 -15.18 -23.04 -10.39
CA GLY A 96 -15.12 -24.50 -10.37
C GLY A 96 -15.67 -25.08 -11.66
N HIS A 97 -16.69 -25.94 -11.59
CA HIS A 97 -17.10 -26.77 -12.73
C HIS A 97 -18.13 -26.10 -13.67
N LEU A 98 -19.23 -25.59 -13.13
CA LEU A 98 -20.35 -25.05 -13.91
C LEU A 98 -21.07 -23.97 -13.12
N MET A 99 -21.32 -22.83 -13.75
CA MET A 99 -21.99 -21.68 -13.15
C MET A 99 -23.12 -21.17 -14.04
N ARG A 100 -24.22 -20.72 -13.43
CA ARG A 100 -25.28 -20.02 -14.18
C ARG A 100 -24.80 -18.60 -14.51
N SER A 101 -24.91 -18.21 -15.78
CA SER A 101 -24.64 -16.84 -16.24
C SER A 101 -25.81 -16.31 -17.08
N PRO A 102 -25.87 -14.99 -17.33
CA PRO A 102 -26.89 -14.39 -18.19
C PRO A 102 -26.83 -14.90 -19.63
N TYR A 103 -25.69 -15.45 -20.05
CA TYR A 103 -25.43 -15.98 -21.39
C TYR A 103 -25.62 -17.51 -21.47
N GLY A 104 -26.18 -18.13 -20.43
CA GLY A 104 -26.32 -19.59 -20.30
C GLY A 104 -25.34 -20.20 -19.30
N PRO A 105 -25.34 -21.54 -19.14
CA PRO A 105 -24.39 -22.23 -18.27
C PRO A 105 -22.95 -22.04 -18.77
N ARG A 106 -22.06 -21.60 -17.88
CA ARG A 106 -20.63 -21.48 -18.14
C ARG A 106 -19.88 -22.61 -17.48
N SER A 107 -19.16 -23.39 -18.28
CA SER A 107 -18.31 -24.48 -17.77
C SER A 107 -16.84 -24.05 -17.65
N LEU A 108 -16.07 -24.78 -16.84
CA LEU A 108 -14.60 -24.65 -16.82
C LEU A 108 -14.00 -24.90 -18.20
N ALA A 109 -14.52 -25.88 -18.95
CA ALA A 109 -14.04 -26.20 -20.29
C ALA A 109 -14.21 -25.01 -21.23
N GLN A 110 -15.34 -24.32 -21.18
CA GLN A 110 -15.58 -23.11 -21.97
C GLN A 110 -14.64 -21.96 -21.57
N ALA A 111 -14.38 -21.79 -20.27
CA ALA A 111 -13.43 -20.79 -19.78
C ALA A 111 -12.00 -21.07 -20.29
N MET A 112 -11.58 -22.35 -20.30
CA MET A 112 -10.30 -22.78 -20.86
C MET A 112 -10.24 -22.58 -22.38
N GLU A 113 -11.33 -22.87 -23.10
CA GLU A 113 -11.44 -22.66 -24.55
C GLU A 113 -11.30 -21.18 -24.92
N ASN A 114 -11.92 -20.28 -24.16
CA ASN A 114 -11.77 -18.84 -24.35
C ASN A 114 -10.32 -18.35 -24.15
N HIS A 115 -9.66 -18.79 -23.08
CA HIS A 115 -8.25 -18.45 -22.86
C HIS A 115 -7.34 -19.00 -23.96
N LEU A 116 -7.62 -20.21 -24.46
CA LEU A 116 -6.90 -20.78 -25.59
C LEU A 116 -7.13 -19.98 -26.88
N ALA A 117 -8.38 -19.60 -27.17
CA ALA A 117 -8.74 -18.80 -28.33
C ALA A 117 -8.06 -17.43 -28.30
N ALA A 118 -8.10 -16.75 -27.15
CA ALA A 118 -7.40 -15.49 -26.92
C ALA A 118 -5.88 -15.65 -27.13
N SER A 119 -5.27 -16.70 -26.57
CA SER A 119 -3.83 -16.97 -26.73
C SER A 119 -3.42 -17.19 -28.18
N LEU A 120 -4.16 -18.03 -28.93
CA LEU A 120 -3.86 -18.34 -30.32
C LEU A 120 -4.10 -17.13 -31.24
N SER A 121 -5.14 -16.34 -30.97
CA SER A 121 -5.40 -15.11 -31.72
C SER A 121 -4.36 -14.02 -31.42
N THR A 122 -3.81 -13.93 -30.20
CA THR A 122 -2.65 -13.08 -29.92
C THR A 122 -1.45 -13.47 -30.78
N LEU A 123 -1.15 -14.77 -30.88
CA LEU A 123 -0.04 -15.25 -31.70
C LEU A 123 -0.25 -14.95 -33.19
N LYS A 124 -1.48 -15.15 -33.69
CA LYS A 124 -1.84 -14.81 -35.06
C LYS A 124 -1.68 -13.31 -35.33
N ALA A 125 -2.18 -12.46 -34.43
CA ALA A 125 -2.02 -11.01 -34.54
C ALA A 125 -0.54 -10.61 -34.53
N ALA A 126 0.28 -11.23 -33.68
CA ALA A 126 1.72 -10.97 -33.63
C ALA A 126 2.44 -11.27 -34.97
N VAL A 127 2.03 -12.33 -35.66
CA VAL A 127 2.58 -12.71 -36.98
C VAL A 127 2.08 -11.75 -38.06
N ASP A 128 0.77 -11.51 -38.13
CA ASP A 128 0.16 -10.73 -39.21
C ASP A 128 0.45 -9.22 -39.08
N LEU A 129 0.65 -8.72 -37.86
CA LEU A 129 1.01 -7.32 -37.57
C LEU A 129 2.52 -7.13 -37.28
N HIS A 130 3.35 -8.11 -37.59
CA HIS A 130 4.79 -8.14 -37.27
C HIS A 130 5.49 -6.80 -37.54
N ASP A 131 5.38 -6.28 -38.77
CA ASP A 131 6.10 -5.07 -39.18
C ASP A 131 5.61 -3.82 -38.46
N GLN A 132 4.31 -3.73 -38.17
CA GLN A 132 3.73 -2.60 -37.43
C GLN A 132 4.17 -2.61 -35.96
N ILE A 133 4.19 -3.79 -35.34
CA ILE A 133 4.65 -3.97 -33.95
C ILE A 133 6.13 -3.61 -33.83
N LEU A 134 6.96 -4.05 -34.78
CA LEU A 134 8.38 -3.73 -34.79
C LEU A 134 8.63 -2.23 -35.03
N ALA A 135 7.88 -1.62 -35.95
CA ALA A 135 7.94 -0.18 -36.19
C ALA A 135 7.53 0.63 -34.96
N TYR A 136 6.49 0.18 -34.22
CA TYR A 136 6.10 0.81 -32.96
C TYR A 136 7.23 0.78 -31.93
N SER A 137 7.88 -0.36 -31.72
CA SER A 137 9.02 -0.46 -30.79
C SER A 137 10.14 0.53 -31.13
N GLN A 138 10.50 0.66 -32.42
CA GLN A 138 11.51 1.61 -32.89
C GLN A 138 11.08 3.07 -32.71
N SER A 139 9.83 3.40 -33.05
CA SER A 139 9.29 4.76 -32.88
C SER A 139 9.15 5.15 -31.41
N PHE A 140 8.86 4.19 -30.52
CA PHE A 140 8.81 4.41 -29.08
C PHE A 140 10.19 4.83 -28.54
N GLU A 141 11.26 4.18 -29.00
CA GLU A 141 12.63 4.59 -28.68
C GLU A 141 12.90 6.04 -29.12
N ALA A 142 12.60 6.37 -30.36
CA ALA A 142 12.80 7.72 -30.88
C ALA A 142 11.97 8.77 -30.12
N LEU A 143 10.73 8.44 -29.75
CA LEU A 143 9.87 9.27 -28.91
C LEU A 143 10.48 9.48 -27.52
N ARG A 144 11.02 8.43 -26.90
CA ARG A 144 11.70 8.52 -25.60
C ARG A 144 12.88 9.48 -25.68
N GLN A 145 13.76 9.32 -26.67
CA GLN A 145 14.92 10.21 -26.84
C GLN A 145 14.51 11.66 -27.05
N LYS A 146 13.47 11.90 -27.87
CA LYS A 146 12.90 13.24 -28.05
C LYS A 146 12.40 13.83 -26.74
N ASN A 147 11.69 13.05 -25.93
CA ASN A 147 11.18 13.50 -24.63
C ASN A 147 12.31 13.80 -23.63
N ILE A 148 13.35 12.97 -23.58
CA ILE A 148 14.55 13.22 -22.76
C ILE A 148 15.24 14.53 -23.18
N GLN A 149 15.39 14.78 -24.48
CA GLN A 149 16.01 16.01 -24.98
C GLN A 149 15.19 17.26 -24.63
N ALA A 150 13.85 17.16 -24.68
CA ALA A 150 12.94 18.25 -24.31
C ALA A 150 12.80 18.45 -22.79
N GLU A 151 13.23 17.49 -21.98
CA GLU A 151 13.12 17.52 -20.52
C GLU A 151 13.99 18.66 -19.93
N LYS A 152 13.40 19.42 -19.01
CA LYS A 152 14.07 20.54 -18.32
C LYS A 152 14.74 20.10 -17.02
N ARG A 153 14.23 19.03 -16.42
CA ARG A 153 14.73 18.45 -15.18
C ARG A 153 15.88 17.48 -15.48
N ALA A 154 16.83 17.36 -14.57
CA ALA A 154 17.82 16.29 -14.64
C ALA A 154 17.35 15.00 -13.97
N GLY A 155 16.41 15.08 -13.03
CA GLY A 155 15.87 13.92 -12.35
C GLY A 155 15.26 14.26 -11.00
N PHE A 156 15.36 13.30 -10.08
CA PHE A 156 14.81 13.39 -8.73
C PHE A 156 15.86 13.03 -7.69
N VAL A 157 15.85 13.73 -6.55
CA VAL A 157 16.61 13.37 -5.35
C VAL A 157 15.62 12.98 -4.27
N PHE A 158 15.83 11.85 -3.60
CA PHE A 158 14.96 11.36 -2.53
C PHE A 158 15.73 10.97 -1.28
N THR A 159 15.05 10.97 -0.13
CA THR A 159 15.59 10.61 1.18
C THR A 159 14.51 10.09 2.12
N SER A 160 14.94 9.43 3.18
CA SER A 160 14.14 8.89 4.28
C SER A 160 14.98 8.99 5.54
N ARG A 161 14.38 9.25 6.70
CA ARG A 161 15.05 9.07 8.00
C ARG A 161 15.31 7.60 8.30
N ASP A 162 14.51 6.70 7.72
CA ASP A 162 14.75 5.26 7.71
C ASP A 162 15.56 4.84 6.46
N PRO A 163 16.88 4.58 6.59
CA PRO A 163 17.72 4.22 5.44
C PRO A 163 17.27 2.92 4.77
N TYR A 164 16.56 2.04 5.49
CA TYR A 164 16.00 0.83 4.92
C TYR A 164 14.96 1.13 3.84
N ARG A 165 14.10 2.14 4.03
CA ARG A 165 13.08 2.51 3.02
C ARG A 165 13.70 3.10 1.76
N SER A 166 14.68 4.00 1.92
CA SER A 166 15.46 4.50 0.78
C SER A 166 16.11 3.35 0.02
N LYS A 167 16.76 2.41 0.72
CA LYS A 167 17.37 1.23 0.09
C LYS A 167 16.33 0.34 -0.59
N ALA A 168 15.21 0.03 0.06
CA ALA A 168 14.15 -0.80 -0.51
C ALA A 168 13.58 -0.20 -1.81
N PHE A 169 13.51 1.13 -1.88
CA PHE A 169 13.12 1.83 -3.10
C PHE A 169 14.20 1.74 -4.19
N VAL A 170 15.49 1.91 -3.84
CA VAL A 170 16.60 1.68 -4.78
C VAL A 170 16.60 0.25 -5.32
N ASP A 171 16.38 -0.75 -4.46
CA ASP A 171 16.31 -2.15 -4.86
C ASP A 171 15.14 -2.40 -5.83
N LEU A 172 13.98 -1.77 -5.59
CA LEU A 172 12.84 -1.82 -6.52
C LEU A 172 13.18 -1.17 -7.86
N LEU A 173 13.75 0.04 -7.85
CA LEU A 173 14.21 0.72 -9.07
C LEU A 173 15.21 -0.15 -9.85
N GLY A 174 16.14 -0.81 -9.15
CA GLY A 174 17.10 -1.75 -9.72
C GLY A 174 16.46 -2.96 -10.40
N GLN A 175 15.37 -3.52 -9.85
CA GLN A 175 14.60 -4.59 -10.51
C GLN A 175 14.02 -4.16 -11.86
N HIS A 176 13.77 -2.85 -12.03
CA HIS A 176 13.32 -2.24 -13.27
C HIS A 176 14.46 -1.72 -14.15
N ARG A 177 15.72 -2.00 -13.80
CA ARG A 177 16.95 -1.49 -14.46
C ARG A 177 17.08 0.04 -14.42
N ILE A 178 16.49 0.69 -13.42
CA ILE A 178 16.68 2.12 -13.15
C ILE A 178 17.91 2.28 -12.27
N LYS A 179 18.87 3.12 -12.69
CA LYS A 179 20.05 3.43 -11.88
C LYS A 179 19.72 4.56 -10.91
N ALA A 180 20.17 4.39 -9.67
CA ALA A 180 20.16 5.40 -8.63
C ALA A 180 21.58 5.56 -8.08
N PHE A 181 21.95 6.77 -7.69
CA PHE A 181 23.30 7.13 -7.24
C PHE A 181 23.22 7.74 -5.85
N ARG A 182 24.05 7.28 -4.91
CA ARG A 182 24.07 7.82 -3.55
C ARG A 182 24.65 9.23 -3.57
N LEU A 183 24.16 10.13 -2.72
CA LEU A 183 24.82 11.43 -2.56
C LEU A 183 26.14 11.28 -1.79
N ALA A 184 27.17 12.01 -2.20
CA ALA A 184 28.47 12.01 -1.53
C ALA A 184 28.57 13.09 -0.43
N LYS A 185 27.69 14.10 -0.47
CA LYS A 185 27.66 15.23 0.47
C LYS A 185 26.23 15.70 0.72
N SER A 186 25.98 16.25 1.90
CA SER A 186 24.70 16.82 2.27
C SER A 186 24.34 17.95 1.30
N THR A 187 23.10 17.94 0.81
CA THR A 187 22.57 18.95 -0.11
C THR A 187 21.17 19.35 0.33
N SER A 188 20.78 20.61 0.12
CA SER A 188 19.42 21.08 0.38
C SER A 188 18.75 21.50 -0.92
N LEU A 189 17.58 20.92 -1.23
CA LEU A 189 16.74 21.29 -2.37
C LEU A 189 15.30 21.46 -1.91
N ASN A 190 14.65 22.56 -2.29
CA ASN A 190 13.25 22.85 -1.91
C ASN A 190 12.95 22.68 -0.41
N SER A 191 13.88 23.16 0.45
CA SER A 191 13.81 23.04 1.91
C SER A 191 13.88 21.61 2.47
N ILE A 192 14.24 20.64 1.62
CA ILE A 192 14.50 19.25 2.02
C ILE A 192 16.02 19.08 2.13
N LEU A 193 16.48 18.70 3.33
CA LEU A 193 17.84 18.28 3.58
C LEU A 193 18.03 16.82 3.16
N PHE A 194 19.02 16.57 2.31
CA PHE A 194 19.40 15.26 1.81
C PHE A 194 20.78 14.89 2.36
N GLU A 195 20.80 14.00 3.35
CA GLU A 195 22.05 13.50 3.94
C GLU A 195 22.63 12.33 3.11
N PRO A 196 23.96 12.22 2.95
CA PRO A 196 24.61 11.15 2.17
C PRO A 196 24.15 9.73 2.55
N GLU A 197 23.90 9.51 3.84
CA GLU A 197 23.67 8.19 4.39
C GLU A 197 22.36 7.56 3.87
N SER A 198 21.35 8.38 3.59
CA SER A 198 19.99 7.93 3.25
C SER A 198 19.44 8.53 1.94
N SER A 199 20.22 9.34 1.22
CA SER A 199 19.75 10.09 0.05
C SER A 199 20.34 9.62 -1.27
N TRP A 200 19.51 9.69 -2.31
CA TRP A 200 19.80 9.12 -3.63
C TRP A 200 19.31 10.03 -4.74
N TYR A 201 20.04 10.06 -5.84
CA TYR A 201 19.72 10.73 -7.08
C TYR A 201 19.34 9.72 -8.18
N VAL A 202 18.23 9.98 -8.87
CA VAL A 202 17.74 9.19 -10.02
C VAL A 202 17.68 10.09 -11.24
N PRO A 203 18.63 9.96 -12.21
CA PRO A 203 18.60 10.75 -13.43
C PRO A 203 17.45 10.31 -14.34
N LEU A 204 16.84 11.27 -15.03
CA LEU A 204 15.80 11.01 -16.04
C LEU A 204 16.38 10.52 -17.37
N ASP A 205 17.65 10.84 -17.68
CA ASP A 205 18.35 10.44 -18.90
C ASP A 205 18.76 8.95 -18.85
N GLN A 206 17.76 8.07 -18.92
CA GLN A 206 17.89 6.62 -18.88
C GLN A 206 16.79 5.96 -19.73
N ASP A 207 16.96 4.67 -20.07
CA ASP A 207 15.98 3.89 -20.84
C ASP A 207 14.58 3.83 -20.19
N GLN A 208 14.52 4.04 -18.88
CA GLN A 208 13.30 3.99 -18.09
C GLN A 208 12.67 5.37 -17.85
N TYR A 209 12.97 6.38 -18.67
CA TYR A 209 12.49 7.77 -18.53
C TYR A 209 11.03 7.88 -18.07
N SER A 210 10.08 7.26 -18.79
CA SER A 210 8.65 7.35 -18.47
C SER A 210 8.29 6.65 -17.15
N LEU A 211 8.93 5.52 -16.84
CA LEU A 211 8.74 4.81 -15.57
C LEU A 211 9.32 5.59 -14.39
N ILE A 212 10.47 6.24 -14.56
CA ILE A 212 11.03 7.12 -13.52
C ILE A 212 10.04 8.24 -13.23
N ARG A 213 9.51 8.91 -14.27
CA ARG A 213 8.49 9.96 -14.08
C ARG A 213 7.28 9.44 -13.29
N THR A 214 6.73 8.30 -13.65
CA THR A 214 5.55 7.76 -12.95
C THR A 214 5.83 7.34 -11.49
N CYS A 215 7.09 7.05 -11.12
CA CYS A 215 7.46 6.76 -9.74
C CYS A 215 7.45 8.00 -8.82
N PHE A 216 7.67 9.20 -9.36
CA PHE A 216 7.86 10.44 -8.58
C PHE A 216 6.80 11.52 -8.82
N GLU A 217 6.23 11.59 -10.02
CA GLU A 217 5.27 12.63 -10.37
C GLU A 217 3.91 12.40 -9.69
N ARG A 218 3.20 13.51 -9.46
CA ARG A 218 1.83 13.52 -8.93
C ARG A 218 0.89 13.72 -10.10
N GLN A 219 -0.14 12.90 -10.18
CA GLN A 219 -1.17 13.06 -11.21
C GLN A 219 -2.50 13.45 -10.56
N THR A 220 -3.00 14.63 -10.90
CA THR A 220 -4.25 15.21 -10.36
C THR A 220 -5.20 15.70 -11.46
N GLU A 221 -4.79 15.62 -12.72
CA GLU A 221 -5.56 16.04 -13.89
C GLU A 221 -5.81 14.84 -14.81
N PHE A 222 -7.04 14.72 -15.31
CA PHE A 222 -7.52 13.54 -16.01
C PHE A 222 -8.53 13.92 -17.09
N ALA A 223 -8.52 13.18 -18.20
CA ALA A 223 -9.51 13.35 -19.28
C ALA A 223 -10.90 12.82 -18.90
N SER A 224 -10.94 11.76 -18.10
CA SER A 224 -12.14 11.20 -17.49
C SER A 224 -12.03 11.23 -15.97
N GLN A 225 -13.18 11.35 -15.30
CA GLN A 225 -13.30 11.33 -13.84
C GLN A 225 -13.63 9.93 -13.30
N VAL A 226 -13.86 8.97 -14.21
CA VAL A 226 -14.22 7.61 -13.86
C VAL A 226 -12.99 6.71 -13.92
N PHE A 227 -12.76 5.97 -12.84
CA PHE A 227 -11.64 5.03 -12.70
C PHE A 227 -12.15 3.66 -12.30
N TYR A 228 -11.53 2.59 -12.80
CA TYR A 228 -11.91 1.23 -12.43
C TYR A 228 -11.41 0.83 -11.03
N ASP A 229 -10.18 1.22 -10.66
CA ASP A 229 -9.51 0.74 -9.44
C ASP A 229 -8.71 1.83 -8.70
N ILE A 230 -7.70 2.40 -9.37
CA ILE A 230 -6.75 3.35 -8.78
C ILE A 230 -6.63 4.59 -9.67
N SER A 231 -6.87 5.75 -9.10
CA SER A 231 -6.74 7.06 -9.76
C SER A 231 -5.44 7.77 -9.39
N GLY A 232 -4.82 7.42 -8.27
CA GLY A 232 -3.63 8.11 -7.78
C GLY A 232 -2.53 7.17 -7.29
N TRP A 233 -1.32 7.36 -7.83
CA TRP A 233 -0.09 6.83 -7.26
C TRP A 233 1.03 7.86 -7.39
N THR A 234 1.90 7.84 -6.39
CA THR A 234 3.25 8.38 -6.50
C THR A 234 4.09 7.44 -5.66
N LEU A 235 4.85 6.57 -6.33
CA LEU A 235 5.46 5.41 -5.67
C LEU A 235 6.44 5.82 -4.57
N ALA A 236 7.24 6.86 -4.81
CA ALA A 236 8.15 7.42 -3.81
C ALA A 236 7.40 7.90 -2.55
N ALA A 237 6.24 8.54 -2.73
CA ALA A 237 5.40 9.01 -1.62
C ALA A 237 4.71 7.84 -0.88
N ALA A 238 4.26 6.81 -1.60
CA ALA A 238 3.71 5.59 -1.00
C ALA A 238 4.76 4.82 -0.17
N TYR A 239 6.04 4.93 -0.53
CA TYR A 239 7.17 4.45 0.27
C TYR A 239 7.47 5.33 1.49
N GLY A 240 6.80 6.47 1.65
CA GLY A 240 7.06 7.42 2.73
C GLY A 240 8.33 8.25 2.53
N LEU A 241 8.84 8.37 1.30
CA LEU A 241 10.06 9.11 0.99
C LEU A 241 9.76 10.59 0.77
N ARG A 242 10.67 11.45 1.22
CA ARG A 242 10.73 12.84 0.77
C ARG A 242 11.55 12.91 -0.50
N PHE A 243 11.12 13.73 -1.47
CA PHE A 243 11.86 13.89 -2.71
C PHE A 243 11.66 15.28 -3.32
N ALA A 244 12.62 15.67 -4.15
CA ALA A 244 12.60 16.91 -4.91
C ALA A 244 13.02 16.66 -6.36
N GLU A 245 12.43 17.42 -7.29
CA GLU A 245 12.97 17.56 -8.64
C GLU A 245 14.28 18.32 -8.60
N ILE A 246 15.23 17.97 -9.47
CA ILE A 246 16.49 18.69 -9.63
C ILE A 246 16.66 19.21 -11.06
N SER A 247 17.12 20.45 -11.18
CA SER A 247 17.42 21.08 -12.48
C SER A 247 18.71 20.51 -13.09
N LYS A 248 18.90 20.66 -14.42
CA LYS A 248 20.16 20.27 -15.08
C LYS A 248 21.38 20.96 -14.47
N LYS A 249 21.28 22.26 -14.18
CA LYS A 249 22.35 23.06 -13.57
C LYS A 249 22.70 22.56 -12.16
N ASP A 250 21.71 22.25 -11.34
CA ASP A 250 21.98 21.80 -9.96
C ASP A 250 22.55 20.38 -9.95
N ALA A 251 22.12 19.52 -10.88
CA ALA A 251 22.62 18.16 -11.01
C ALA A 251 24.10 18.10 -11.42
N GLU A 252 24.60 19.04 -12.22
CA GLU A 252 26.04 19.16 -12.55
C GLU A 252 26.92 19.36 -11.30
N ASN A 253 26.34 19.94 -10.24
CA ASN A 253 27.02 20.20 -8.98
C ASN A 253 26.78 19.12 -7.92
N LEU A 254 25.94 18.12 -8.20
CA LEU A 254 25.72 17.00 -7.28
C LEU A 254 26.96 16.11 -7.22
N ALA A 255 27.53 16.00 -6.03
CA ALA A 255 28.52 14.98 -5.75
C ALA A 255 27.79 13.65 -5.50
N ILE A 256 28.03 12.65 -6.36
CA ILE A 256 27.39 11.33 -6.29
C ILE A 256 28.41 10.20 -6.23
N LEU A 257 28.00 9.08 -5.63
CA LEU A 257 28.75 7.83 -5.55
C LEU A 257 28.03 6.74 -6.35
N THR A 258 28.79 5.75 -6.82
CA THR A 258 28.23 4.55 -7.45
C THR A 258 27.75 3.56 -6.39
N TYR A 259 26.70 2.80 -6.71
CA TYR A 259 26.12 1.76 -5.86
C TYR A 259 26.26 0.39 -6.56
N PRO A 260 26.48 -0.72 -5.84
CA PRO A 260 26.50 -0.89 -4.39
C PRO A 260 27.84 -0.60 -3.70
N GLU A 261 27.78 0.06 -2.53
CA GLU A 261 28.88 0.02 -1.55
C GLU A 261 28.74 -1.24 -0.67
N PRO A 262 29.85 -1.88 -0.26
CA PRO A 262 29.78 -2.95 0.71
C PRO A 262 29.17 -2.40 2.02
N PRO A 263 28.20 -3.11 2.64
CA PRO A 263 27.63 -2.65 3.89
C PRO A 263 28.75 -2.50 4.92
N PRO A 264 28.73 -1.46 5.76
CA PRO A 264 29.69 -1.37 6.85
C PRO A 264 29.58 -2.64 7.70
N ASN A 265 30.72 -3.18 8.12
CA ASN A 265 30.72 -4.34 9.01
C ASN A 265 29.97 -3.95 10.30
N PRO A 266 28.90 -4.67 10.67
CA PRO A 266 28.15 -4.35 11.86
C PRO A 266 29.06 -4.52 13.08
N THR A 267 28.95 -3.60 14.05
CA THR A 267 29.64 -3.73 15.33
C THR A 267 29.18 -5.03 16.00
N PRO A 268 30.11 -5.93 16.37
CA PRO A 268 29.75 -7.17 17.06
C PRO A 268 28.95 -6.91 18.34
N LEU A 269 27.98 -7.77 18.61
CA LEU A 269 27.19 -7.69 19.84
C LEU A 269 28.01 -8.22 21.02
N ASP A 270 28.22 -7.37 22.02
CA ASP A 270 29.02 -7.67 23.19
C ASP A 270 28.21 -8.55 24.16
N PRO A 271 28.70 -9.73 24.55
CA PRO A 271 28.05 -10.54 25.59
C PRO A 271 28.04 -9.88 26.97
N LYS A 272 28.82 -8.81 27.20
CA LYS A 272 28.85 -8.04 28.45
C LYS A 272 27.92 -6.83 28.45
N ALA A 273 27.24 -6.52 27.34
CA ALA A 273 26.23 -5.48 27.32
C ALA A 273 25.08 -5.82 28.27
N VAL A 274 24.49 -4.83 28.95
CA VAL A 274 23.31 -5.08 29.81
C VAL A 274 22.05 -5.34 28.98
N ALA A 275 22.03 -4.80 27.76
CA ALA A 275 20.96 -4.94 26.78
C ALA A 275 21.46 -4.56 25.38
N TYR A 276 20.65 -4.86 24.37
CA TYR A 276 20.81 -4.39 23.01
C TYR A 276 19.70 -3.40 22.67
N VAL A 277 20.01 -2.34 21.92
CA VAL A 277 19.04 -1.30 21.54
C VAL A 277 18.82 -1.31 20.04
N ILE A 278 17.54 -1.23 19.65
CA ILE A 278 17.09 -1.15 18.26
C ILE A 278 16.25 0.13 18.11
N SER A 279 16.63 0.99 17.16
CA SER A 279 15.80 2.15 16.82
C SER A 279 14.52 1.71 16.13
N TRP A 280 13.37 2.20 16.61
CA TRP A 280 12.06 1.86 16.04
C TRP A 280 11.80 2.51 14.67
N GLU A 281 12.49 3.59 14.35
CA GLU A 281 12.41 4.21 13.03
C GLU A 281 12.83 3.25 11.91
N HIS A 282 13.78 2.35 12.18
CA HIS A 282 14.32 1.44 11.16
C HIS A 282 13.27 0.43 10.66
N GLY A 283 13.20 0.21 9.35
CA GLY A 283 12.17 -0.62 8.73
C GLY A 283 12.24 -2.10 9.13
N LEU A 284 13.41 -2.58 9.51
CA LEU A 284 13.62 -3.95 10.02
C LEU A 284 13.35 -4.12 11.53
N ALA A 285 13.03 -3.04 12.27
CA ALA A 285 12.83 -3.13 13.72
C ALA A 285 11.63 -4.01 14.09
N ALA A 286 10.48 -3.80 13.45
CA ALA A 286 9.26 -4.55 13.72
C ALA A 286 9.40 -6.07 13.50
N PRO A 287 9.88 -6.58 12.34
CA PRO A 287 10.07 -8.02 12.17
C PRO A 287 11.17 -8.60 13.07
N ALA A 288 12.20 -7.82 13.44
CA ALA A 288 13.20 -8.29 14.40
C ALA A 288 12.63 -8.43 15.82
N ILE A 289 11.80 -7.49 16.25
CA ILE A 289 11.09 -7.55 17.53
C ILE A 289 10.10 -8.70 17.53
N ALA A 290 9.34 -8.89 16.44
CA ALA A 290 8.46 -10.04 16.27
C ALA A 290 9.22 -11.38 16.46
N ASP A 291 10.36 -11.54 15.79
CA ASP A 291 11.21 -12.73 15.88
C ASP A 291 11.73 -12.98 17.32
N LEU A 292 12.14 -11.93 18.02
CA LEU A 292 12.63 -12.02 19.40
C LEU A 292 11.53 -12.42 20.38
N VAL A 293 10.36 -11.77 20.30
CA VAL A 293 9.25 -12.03 21.22
C VAL A 293 8.61 -13.40 20.94
N GLN A 294 8.57 -13.85 19.68
CA GLN A 294 8.17 -15.21 19.35
C GLN A 294 9.08 -16.27 19.96
N ALA A 295 10.36 -15.95 20.13
CA ALA A 295 11.39 -16.77 20.77
C ALA A 295 11.51 -16.52 22.29
N ASP A 296 10.47 -15.95 22.90
CA ASP A 296 10.35 -15.68 24.33
C ASP A 296 11.48 -14.81 24.91
N GLN A 297 12.12 -13.98 24.07
CA GLN A 297 13.11 -13.01 24.52
C GLN A 297 12.43 -11.78 25.12
N LYS A 298 13.06 -11.20 26.14
CA LYS A 298 12.52 -10.04 26.88
C LYS A 298 12.84 -8.76 26.11
N VAL A 299 11.83 -8.23 25.44
CA VAL A 299 11.89 -6.96 24.69
C VAL A 299 11.03 -5.92 25.41
N PHE A 300 11.52 -4.69 25.48
CA PHE A 300 10.82 -3.56 26.07
C PHE A 300 10.88 -2.37 25.13
N THR A 301 9.79 -1.66 24.91
CA THR A 301 9.74 -0.45 24.08
C THR A 301 9.60 0.79 24.98
N SER A 302 10.31 1.86 24.64
CA SER A 302 10.24 3.12 25.40
C SER A 302 9.14 4.02 24.84
N SER A 303 8.26 4.54 25.70
CA SER A 303 7.24 5.52 25.29
C SER A 303 7.79 6.94 25.06
N GLU A 304 9.03 7.19 25.47
CA GLU A 304 9.74 8.47 25.31
C GLU A 304 11.09 8.27 24.58
N PRO A 305 11.60 9.30 23.87
CA PRO A 305 12.94 9.25 23.31
C PRO A 305 14.02 9.23 24.40
N PHE A 306 15.17 8.61 24.10
CA PHE A 306 16.31 8.54 25.02
C PHE A 306 17.64 8.60 24.28
N GLN A 307 18.71 8.89 25.04
CA GLN A 307 20.07 8.97 24.54
C GLN A 307 20.97 7.92 25.19
N LEU A 308 21.69 7.15 24.36
CA LEU A 308 22.70 6.18 24.78
C LEU A 308 24.04 6.50 24.10
N GLY A 309 25.01 6.97 24.90
CA GLY A 309 26.25 7.56 24.40
C GLY A 309 25.97 8.80 23.56
N THR A 310 26.40 8.78 22.30
CA THR A 310 26.13 9.84 21.33
C THR A 310 24.90 9.56 20.45
N GLN A 311 24.28 8.39 20.59
CA GLN A 311 23.16 7.96 19.75
C GLN A 311 21.83 8.36 20.38
N GLN A 312 20.95 8.92 19.56
CA GLN A 312 19.58 9.27 19.93
C GLN A 312 18.62 8.18 19.44
N PHE A 313 17.68 7.81 20.31
CA PHE A 313 16.66 6.82 20.00
C PHE A 313 15.28 7.45 20.15
N PRO A 314 14.46 7.42 19.09
CA PRO A 314 13.10 7.96 19.14
C PRO A 314 12.19 7.11 20.03
N ALA A 315 11.03 7.66 20.40
CA ALA A 315 9.98 6.89 21.05
C ALA A 315 9.60 5.64 20.23
N GLY A 316 9.24 4.58 20.93
CA GLY A 316 9.03 3.24 20.41
C GLY A 316 10.30 2.38 20.32
N SER A 317 11.50 2.97 20.44
CA SER A 317 12.77 2.23 20.37
C SER A 317 12.85 1.14 21.43
N ALA A 318 13.41 0.01 21.04
CA ALA A 318 13.35 -1.22 21.81
C ALA A 318 14.68 -1.52 22.51
N TRP A 319 14.57 -1.90 23.77
CA TRP A 319 15.61 -2.53 24.57
C TRP A 319 15.36 -4.03 24.61
N VAL A 320 16.37 -4.81 24.25
CA VAL A 320 16.35 -6.27 24.28
C VAL A 320 17.29 -6.72 25.38
N LEU A 321 16.75 -7.40 26.38
CA LEU A 321 17.56 -7.95 27.48
C LEU A 321 18.64 -8.87 26.89
N GLN A 322 19.87 -8.72 27.36
CA GLN A 322 20.98 -9.53 26.88
C GLN A 322 20.77 -11.01 27.21
N SER A 323 20.91 -11.85 26.18
CA SER A 323 20.94 -13.31 26.29
C SER A 323 21.67 -13.88 25.07
N GLU A 324 22.11 -15.14 25.14
CA GLU A 324 22.76 -15.79 23.99
C GLU A 324 21.81 -15.96 22.80
N VAL A 325 20.53 -16.23 23.06
CA VAL A 325 19.50 -16.37 22.02
C VAL A 325 19.21 -15.03 21.36
N ALA A 326 19.03 -13.97 22.16
CA ALA A 326 18.82 -12.63 21.66
C ALA A 326 20.01 -12.16 20.81
N ARG A 327 21.24 -12.38 21.30
CA ARG A 327 22.48 -12.05 20.59
C ARG A 327 22.57 -12.76 19.25
N THR A 328 22.36 -14.07 19.21
CA THR A 328 22.42 -14.87 17.97
C THR A 328 21.40 -14.38 16.93
N ARG A 329 20.16 -14.14 17.35
CA ARG A 329 19.10 -13.64 16.47
C ARG A 329 19.40 -12.24 15.96
N LEU A 330 19.82 -11.33 16.85
CA LEU A 330 20.17 -9.96 16.48
C LEU A 330 21.38 -9.91 15.55
N THR A 331 22.37 -10.80 15.69
CA THR A 331 23.47 -10.93 14.73
C THR A 331 22.96 -11.32 13.34
N ALA A 332 21.99 -12.23 13.24
CA ALA A 332 21.35 -12.55 11.96
C ALA A 332 20.59 -11.35 11.38
N TRP A 333 19.96 -10.52 12.20
CA TRP A 333 19.32 -9.27 11.74
C TRP A 333 20.34 -8.20 11.34
N GLN A 334 21.47 -8.09 12.04
CA GLN A 334 22.59 -7.23 11.63
C GLN A 334 23.12 -7.61 10.25
N SER A 335 23.21 -8.90 9.92
CA SER A 335 23.61 -9.34 8.56
C SER A 335 22.61 -8.98 7.46
N LYS A 336 21.35 -8.69 7.83
CA LYS A 336 20.31 -8.18 6.92
C LYS A 336 20.28 -6.64 6.87
N GLY A 337 21.19 -5.98 7.60
CA GLY A 337 21.32 -4.52 7.61
C GLY A 337 20.56 -3.81 8.73
N LEU A 338 20.08 -4.50 9.78
CA LEU A 338 19.52 -3.84 10.97
C LEU A 338 20.64 -3.30 11.88
N PRO A 339 20.75 -1.99 12.13
CA PRO A 339 21.64 -1.47 13.16
C PRO A 339 21.17 -1.89 14.55
N VAL A 340 22.07 -2.50 15.31
CA VAL A 340 21.83 -2.93 16.69
C VAL A 340 22.96 -2.38 17.55
N PHE A 341 22.61 -1.74 18.66
CA PHE A 341 23.56 -1.01 19.52
C PHE A 341 23.76 -1.74 20.84
N ASN A 342 25.01 -1.85 21.29
CA ASN A 342 25.34 -2.40 22.60
C ASN A 342 25.11 -1.34 23.69
N ALA A 343 24.27 -1.64 24.70
CA ALA A 343 24.18 -0.83 25.90
C ALA A 343 25.16 -1.37 26.95
N ALA A 344 26.29 -0.67 27.14
CA ALA A 344 27.26 -1.04 28.16
C ALA A 344 26.76 -0.80 29.60
N SER A 345 25.78 0.09 29.76
CA SER A 345 25.15 0.44 31.03
C SER A 345 23.66 0.70 30.80
N GLY A 346 22.87 0.56 31.87
CA GLY A 346 21.46 0.95 31.86
C GLY A 346 21.25 2.47 31.97
N LEU A 347 22.30 3.23 32.28
CA LEU A 347 22.22 4.68 32.41
C LEU A 347 22.19 5.35 31.04
N THR A 348 21.16 6.15 30.79
CA THR A 348 21.03 7.04 29.63
C THR A 348 21.52 8.45 29.96
N GLN A 349 22.02 9.17 28.95
CA GLN A 349 22.45 10.56 29.11
C GLN A 349 21.25 11.52 29.18
N ASN A 350 20.17 11.16 28.49
CA ASN A 350 18.89 11.88 28.48
C ASN A 350 17.74 10.88 28.26
N GLY A 351 16.56 11.20 28.76
CA GLY A 351 15.37 10.33 28.68
C GLY A 351 15.44 9.07 29.55
N PRO A 352 14.48 8.13 29.40
CA PRO A 352 14.35 6.97 30.27
C PRO A 352 15.57 6.06 30.30
N ALA A 353 16.02 5.70 31.51
CA ALA A 353 17.06 4.68 31.73
C ALA A 353 16.49 3.26 31.56
N TRP A 354 17.38 2.28 31.39
CA TRP A 354 17.02 0.86 31.40
C TRP A 354 16.33 0.48 32.72
N GLY A 355 15.08 0.03 32.64
CA GLY A 355 14.23 -0.27 33.80
C GLY A 355 13.31 0.86 34.25
N SER A 356 13.26 1.99 33.52
CA SER A 356 12.27 3.05 33.76
C SER A 356 10.83 2.54 33.57
N PRO A 357 9.84 3.04 34.33
CA PRO A 357 8.42 2.79 34.08
C PRO A 357 7.92 3.19 32.68
N SER A 358 8.65 4.07 31.97
CA SER A 358 8.36 4.42 30.58
C SER A 358 8.73 3.30 29.58
N LEU A 359 9.38 2.23 30.03
CA LEU A 359 9.67 1.04 29.22
C LEU A 359 8.59 -0.03 29.47
N HIS A 360 7.87 -0.39 28.41
CA HIS A 360 6.81 -1.39 28.46
C HIS A 360 7.29 -2.70 27.87
N LYS A 361 7.02 -3.81 28.55
CA LYS A 361 7.35 -5.14 28.01
C LYS A 361 6.48 -5.43 26.80
N VAL A 362 7.11 -5.84 25.70
CA VAL A 362 6.39 -6.28 24.51
C VAL A 362 5.94 -7.72 24.72
N GLU A 363 4.62 -7.94 24.71
CA GLU A 363 4.04 -9.28 24.79
C GLU A 363 3.90 -9.91 23.41
N LYS A 364 3.89 -11.26 23.37
CA LYS A 364 3.75 -12.00 22.12
C LYS A 364 2.35 -11.79 21.53
N PRO A 365 2.23 -11.21 20.32
CA PRO A 365 0.92 -11.02 19.70
C PRO A 365 0.33 -12.38 19.30
N LYS A 366 -0.91 -12.64 19.75
CA LYS A 366 -1.73 -13.77 19.33
C LYS A 366 -2.90 -13.21 18.52
N ILE A 367 -2.78 -13.29 17.20
CA ILE A 367 -3.62 -12.57 16.26
C ILE A 367 -4.69 -13.50 15.70
N LEU A 368 -5.94 -13.08 15.80
CA LEU A 368 -7.09 -13.70 15.15
C LEU A 368 -7.53 -12.84 13.96
N LEU A 369 -7.56 -13.40 12.75
CA LEU A 369 -8.07 -12.75 11.54
C LEU A 369 -9.29 -13.53 11.05
N LEU A 370 -10.46 -12.88 11.02
CA LEU A 370 -11.67 -13.52 10.50
C LEU A 370 -11.64 -13.59 8.97
N VAL A 371 -12.00 -14.76 8.43
CA VAL A 371 -12.07 -15.09 7.01
C VAL A 371 -13.33 -15.91 6.73
N GLY A 372 -13.56 -16.30 5.47
CA GLY A 372 -14.68 -17.16 5.09
C GLY A 372 -15.86 -16.38 4.51
N GLU A 373 -17.07 -16.91 4.68
CA GLU A 373 -18.28 -16.37 4.07
C GLU A 373 -18.56 -14.91 4.51
N GLY A 374 -18.90 -14.05 3.54
CA GLY A 374 -19.18 -12.64 3.81
C GLY A 374 -17.95 -11.79 4.13
N MET A 375 -16.74 -12.33 3.96
CA MET A 375 -15.47 -11.61 4.10
C MET A 375 -14.81 -11.40 2.72
N SER A 376 -14.04 -10.31 2.58
CA SER A 376 -13.31 -9.95 1.34
C SER A 376 -11.97 -10.66 1.34
N ALA A 377 -11.78 -11.57 0.40
CA ALA A 377 -10.50 -12.23 0.20
C ALA A 377 -9.37 -11.23 -0.10
N TYR A 378 -9.67 -10.11 -0.75
CA TYR A 378 -8.69 -9.05 -1.01
C TYR A 378 -8.24 -8.38 0.28
N ASP A 379 -9.18 -7.90 1.10
CA ASP A 379 -8.84 -7.15 2.32
C ASP A 379 -8.18 -8.05 3.37
N CYS A 380 -8.69 -9.28 3.53
CA CYS A 380 -8.07 -10.26 4.43
C CYS A 380 -6.70 -10.70 3.90
N GLY A 381 -6.57 -10.89 2.59
CA GLY A 381 -5.31 -11.27 1.94
C GLY A 381 -4.21 -10.23 2.11
N GLU A 382 -4.55 -8.94 2.01
CA GLU A 382 -3.60 -7.83 2.26
C GLU A 382 -3.03 -7.86 3.68
N LEU A 383 -3.89 -7.98 4.69
CA LEU A 383 -3.46 -8.07 6.09
C LEU A 383 -2.68 -9.35 6.36
N TRP A 384 -3.16 -10.48 5.84
CA TRP A 384 -2.51 -11.78 5.99
C TRP A 384 -1.10 -11.77 5.40
N PHE A 385 -0.95 -11.22 4.18
CA PHE A 385 0.34 -11.03 3.53
C PHE A 385 1.25 -10.15 4.38
N HIS A 386 0.78 -9.01 4.87
CA HIS A 386 1.60 -8.11 5.68
C HIS A 386 2.09 -8.80 6.97
N LEU A 387 1.20 -9.48 7.70
CA LEU A 387 1.54 -10.18 8.95
C LEU A 387 2.60 -11.26 8.73
N ILE A 388 2.47 -12.10 7.69
CA ILE A 388 3.44 -13.17 7.42
C ILE A 388 4.70 -12.63 6.74
N GLN A 389 4.56 -11.95 5.61
CA GLN A 389 5.68 -11.65 4.71
C GLN A 389 6.49 -10.43 5.17
N LYS A 390 5.85 -9.46 5.84
CA LYS A 390 6.54 -8.26 6.33
C LYS A 390 6.96 -8.39 7.79
N LEU A 391 6.13 -8.99 8.64
CA LEU A 391 6.39 -9.07 10.08
C LEU A 391 6.86 -10.46 10.57
N GLY A 392 6.73 -11.52 9.78
CA GLY A 392 7.08 -12.87 10.22
C GLY A 392 6.14 -13.45 11.28
N LEU A 393 4.90 -12.94 11.37
CA LEU A 393 3.89 -13.38 12.32
C LEU A 393 2.94 -14.40 11.67
N THR A 394 2.47 -15.38 12.45
CA THR A 394 1.50 -16.37 12.00
C THR A 394 0.12 -16.10 12.63
N PRO A 395 -0.77 -15.35 11.96
CA PRO A 395 -2.13 -15.16 12.47
C PRO A 395 -2.93 -16.47 12.37
N THR A 396 -3.88 -16.64 13.29
CA THR A 396 -4.91 -17.67 13.16
C THR A 396 -5.98 -17.14 12.21
N LEU A 397 -6.16 -17.82 11.08
CA LEU A 397 -7.27 -17.56 10.16
C LEU A 397 -8.49 -18.34 10.63
N LEU A 398 -9.51 -17.65 11.10
CA LEU A 398 -10.74 -18.29 11.58
C LEU A 398 -11.86 -18.07 10.57
N ASP A 399 -12.41 -19.17 10.05
CA ASP A 399 -13.65 -19.10 9.27
C ASP A 399 -14.78 -18.61 10.18
N VAL A 400 -15.57 -17.65 9.71
CA VAL A 400 -16.68 -17.07 10.47
C VAL A 400 -17.67 -18.12 11.00
N SER A 401 -17.81 -19.27 10.32
CA SER A 401 -18.67 -20.37 10.75
C SER A 401 -18.19 -21.06 12.04
N ASP A 402 -16.93 -20.89 12.42
CA ASP A 402 -16.32 -21.46 13.63
C ASP A 402 -16.24 -20.46 14.81
N TRP A 403 -16.76 -19.24 14.67
CA TRP A 403 -16.71 -18.19 15.70
C TRP A 403 -17.19 -18.62 17.10
N SER A 404 -18.24 -19.45 17.15
CA SER A 404 -18.81 -19.92 18.42
C SER A 404 -17.97 -20.98 19.12
N LYS A 405 -16.98 -21.56 18.45
CA LYS A 405 -16.17 -22.68 18.96
C LYS A 405 -14.87 -22.24 19.64
N ILE A 406 -14.45 -21.00 19.42
CA ILE A 406 -13.18 -20.48 19.95
C ILE A 406 -13.38 -19.88 21.35
N ASP A 407 -12.30 -19.83 22.13
CA ASP A 407 -12.20 -18.90 23.26
C ASP A 407 -11.47 -17.64 22.79
N LEU A 408 -12.11 -16.47 22.97
CA LEU A 408 -11.53 -15.21 22.51
C LEU A 408 -10.40 -14.74 23.45
N ALA A 409 -10.39 -15.18 24.70
CA ALA A 409 -9.37 -14.85 25.69
C ALA A 409 -7.98 -15.44 25.35
N GLU A 410 -7.91 -16.44 24.47
CA GLU A 410 -6.64 -16.98 23.98
C GLU A 410 -5.90 -16.03 23.05
N TYR A 411 -6.59 -15.01 22.50
CA TYR A 411 -6.05 -14.06 21.52
C TYR A 411 -5.88 -12.68 22.15
N SER A 412 -4.80 -12.00 21.77
CA SER A 412 -4.56 -10.60 22.16
C SER A 412 -5.10 -9.60 21.15
N HIS A 413 -5.25 -10.01 19.88
CA HIS A 413 -5.73 -9.13 18.82
C HIS A 413 -6.80 -9.80 17.95
N LEU A 414 -7.79 -9.02 17.53
CA LEU A 414 -8.84 -9.41 16.58
C LEU A 414 -8.82 -8.43 15.41
N PHE A 415 -8.62 -8.94 14.19
CA PHE A 415 -8.58 -8.16 12.96
C PHE A 415 -9.85 -8.40 12.14
N LEU A 416 -10.58 -7.32 11.86
CA LEU A 416 -11.83 -7.32 11.09
C LEU A 416 -11.75 -6.38 9.88
N THR A 417 -11.93 -6.93 8.69
CA THR A 417 -12.06 -6.15 7.44
C THR A 417 -13.52 -5.96 7.02
N GLN A 418 -14.40 -6.79 7.58
CA GLN A 418 -15.85 -6.78 7.48
C GLN A 418 -16.46 -7.17 8.82
N TRP A 419 -17.71 -6.77 9.02
CA TRP A 419 -18.50 -7.18 10.18
C TRP A 419 -19.47 -8.29 9.76
N PRO A 420 -19.13 -9.57 9.97
CA PRO A 420 -19.96 -10.69 9.53
C PRO A 420 -21.26 -10.79 10.32
N GLU A 421 -22.26 -11.46 9.74
CA GLU A 421 -23.60 -11.62 10.32
C GLU A 421 -23.58 -12.19 11.74
N VAL A 422 -22.67 -13.15 12.01
CA VAL A 422 -22.53 -13.77 13.34
C VAL A 422 -22.23 -12.74 14.44
N LEU A 423 -21.49 -11.67 14.12
CA LEU A 423 -21.14 -10.61 15.07
C LEU A 423 -22.22 -9.53 15.20
N LYS A 424 -23.28 -9.56 14.37
CA LYS A 424 -24.44 -8.65 14.53
C LYS A 424 -25.39 -9.09 15.65
N VAL A 425 -25.23 -10.33 16.12
CA VAL A 425 -25.95 -10.81 17.31
C VAL A 425 -25.39 -10.08 18.54
N GLN A 426 -26.28 -9.41 19.29
CA GLN A 426 -25.90 -8.57 20.45
C GLN A 426 -24.95 -9.30 21.41
N LYS A 427 -25.28 -10.55 21.78
CA LYS A 427 -24.45 -11.41 22.64
C LYS A 427 -23.01 -11.55 22.14
N GLU A 428 -22.82 -11.74 20.83
CA GLU A 428 -21.48 -11.93 20.25
C GLU A 428 -20.72 -10.59 20.15
N SER A 429 -21.43 -9.49 19.87
CA SER A 429 -20.83 -8.15 19.93
C SER A 429 -20.42 -7.74 21.36
N ASP A 430 -21.21 -8.11 22.38
CA ASP A 430 -20.88 -7.88 23.79
C ASP A 430 -19.72 -8.76 24.25
N ARG A 431 -19.62 -9.99 23.75
CA ARG A 431 -18.44 -10.86 23.96
C ARG A 431 -17.15 -10.18 23.49
N ILE A 432 -17.18 -9.48 22.35
CA ILE A 432 -16.04 -8.69 21.85
C ILE A 432 -15.77 -7.50 22.78
N LYS A 433 -16.81 -6.77 23.19
CA LYS A 433 -16.69 -5.64 24.11
C LYS A 433 -16.02 -6.05 25.43
N ASP A 434 -16.47 -7.13 26.05
CA ASP A 434 -15.94 -7.62 27.32
C ASP A 434 -14.47 -8.05 27.19
N TRP A 435 -14.13 -8.70 26.06
CA TRP A 435 -12.74 -9.05 25.74
C TRP A 435 -11.85 -7.82 25.56
N ILE A 436 -12.33 -6.76 24.89
CA ILE A 436 -11.60 -5.49 24.79
C ILE A 436 -11.41 -4.88 26.18
N GLN A 437 -12.46 -4.83 27.01
CA GLN A 437 -12.37 -4.30 28.38
C GLN A 437 -11.32 -5.03 29.22
N ALA A 438 -11.11 -6.33 28.97
CA ALA A 438 -10.09 -7.16 29.62
C ALA A 438 -8.67 -7.01 29.04
N GLY A 439 -8.45 -6.17 28.02
CA GLY A 439 -7.13 -5.92 27.41
C GLY A 439 -7.00 -6.27 25.94
N GLY A 440 -8.06 -6.80 25.32
CA GLY A 440 -8.08 -7.13 23.89
C GLY A 440 -7.90 -5.93 22.97
N GLN A 441 -7.26 -6.15 21.82
CA GLN A 441 -6.96 -5.13 20.81
C GLN A 441 -7.75 -5.39 19.53
N LEU A 442 -8.78 -4.59 19.27
CA LEU A 442 -9.61 -4.71 18.06
C LEU A 442 -9.06 -3.83 16.93
N TYR A 443 -8.63 -4.43 15.82
CA TYR A 443 -8.39 -3.73 14.56
C TYR A 443 -9.61 -3.87 13.65
N ALA A 444 -10.21 -2.76 13.24
CA ALA A 444 -11.30 -2.74 12.28
C ALA A 444 -10.98 -1.81 11.10
N GLN A 445 -11.24 -2.25 9.87
CA GLN A 445 -11.02 -1.43 8.67
C GLN A 445 -12.16 -1.54 7.68
N LYS A 446 -12.21 -0.58 6.74
CA LYS A 446 -13.12 -0.57 5.58
C LYS A 446 -14.58 -0.87 5.98
N SER A 447 -15.15 -1.95 5.46
CA SER A 447 -16.57 -2.32 5.61
C SER A 447 -16.94 -2.83 7.00
N ALA A 448 -15.98 -3.06 7.91
CA ALA A 448 -16.27 -3.35 9.31
C ALA A 448 -16.75 -2.11 10.07
N LEU A 449 -16.25 -0.92 9.71
CA LEU A 449 -16.44 0.31 10.48
C LEU A 449 -17.91 0.77 10.61
N PRO A 450 -18.77 0.68 9.56
CA PRO A 450 -20.15 1.14 9.66
C PRO A 450 -20.99 0.33 10.64
N GLU A 451 -20.77 -0.98 10.73
CA GLU A 451 -21.48 -1.81 11.72
C GLU A 451 -20.89 -1.60 13.12
N LEU A 452 -19.55 -1.51 13.23
CA LEU A 452 -18.90 -1.16 14.48
C LEU A 452 -19.44 0.16 15.05
N ALA A 453 -19.64 1.18 14.23
CA ALA A 453 -20.15 2.50 14.64
C ALA A 453 -21.58 2.51 15.22
N LYS A 454 -22.39 1.49 14.92
CA LYS A 454 -23.76 1.36 15.46
C LYS A 454 -23.78 0.86 16.91
N LEU A 455 -22.67 0.32 17.40
CA LEU A 455 -22.61 -0.30 18.72
C LEU A 455 -22.51 0.76 19.81
N GLU A 456 -23.26 0.56 20.89
CA GLU A 456 -23.32 1.52 22.01
C GLU A 456 -21.94 1.81 22.63
N TRP A 457 -21.06 0.82 22.65
CA TRP A 457 -19.73 0.89 23.27
C TRP A 457 -18.64 1.47 22.36
N SER A 458 -18.96 1.79 21.10
CA SER A 458 -18.05 2.36 20.11
C SER A 458 -18.52 3.74 19.59
N LYS A 459 -19.54 4.33 20.23
CA LYS A 459 -20.24 5.57 19.82
C LYS A 459 -19.39 6.82 19.55
N ILE A 460 -18.09 6.78 19.85
CA ILE A 460 -17.14 7.82 19.42
C ILE A 460 -16.94 7.80 17.89
N LEU A 461 -17.27 6.68 17.22
CA LEU A 461 -17.27 6.55 15.76
C LEU A 461 -18.56 7.11 15.15
N LEU A 462 -18.74 8.43 15.14
CA LEU A 462 -19.87 9.04 14.44
C LEU A 462 -19.56 9.13 12.94
N SER A 463 -20.42 8.58 12.08
CA SER A 463 -20.22 8.70 10.63
C SER A 463 -20.68 10.08 10.15
N LYS A 464 -19.90 10.78 9.31
CA LYS A 464 -20.37 11.99 8.61
C LYS A 464 -21.56 11.71 7.68
N ALA A 465 -21.80 10.43 7.35
CA ALA A 465 -22.85 10.01 6.44
C ALA A 465 -24.26 10.04 7.08
N GLU A 466 -24.35 9.99 8.41
CA GLU A 466 -25.62 10.09 9.14
C GLU A 466 -25.95 11.53 9.58
N SER A 467 -24.96 12.42 9.67
CA SER A 467 -25.16 13.77 10.20
C SER A 467 -25.60 14.84 9.20
N GLU A 468 -25.39 14.68 7.88
CA GLU A 468 -25.81 15.71 6.91
C GLU A 468 -26.26 15.11 5.57
N GLY A 469 -27.30 15.70 4.97
CA GLY A 469 -28.00 15.28 3.75
C GLY A 469 -27.18 15.24 2.44
N SER A 470 -25.96 14.72 2.47
CA SER A 470 -25.01 14.63 1.34
C SER A 470 -25.47 13.72 0.18
N TRP A 471 -26.41 12.80 0.42
CA TRP A 471 -27.08 12.03 -0.64
C TRP A 471 -28.41 12.66 -1.09
N LYS A 472 -28.85 13.80 -0.54
CA LYS A 472 -30.09 14.45 -0.99
C LYS A 472 -29.96 14.90 -2.44
N ASP A 473 -28.86 15.54 -2.81
CA ASP A 473 -28.61 15.94 -4.20
C ASP A 473 -28.53 14.73 -5.16
N TYR A 474 -28.03 13.58 -4.69
CA TYR A 474 -28.04 12.31 -5.43
C TYR A 474 -29.46 11.77 -5.66
N ARG A 475 -30.40 12.03 -4.74
CA ARG A 475 -31.78 11.49 -4.79
C ARG A 475 -32.81 12.48 -5.33
N GLU A 476 -32.55 13.78 -5.26
CA GLU A 476 -33.56 14.83 -5.48
C GLU A 476 -33.45 15.52 -6.84
N LYS A 477 -32.30 15.44 -7.54
CA LYS A 477 -32.11 16.04 -8.87
C LYS A 477 -32.28 15.00 -9.98
N GLN A 478 -33.28 15.18 -10.85
CA GLN A 478 -33.43 14.38 -12.07
C GLN A 478 -32.28 14.68 -13.03
N ARG A 479 -31.54 13.65 -13.44
CA ARG A 479 -30.40 13.73 -14.37
C ARG A 479 -30.57 12.75 -15.54
N PRO A 480 -29.99 13.01 -16.72
CA PRO A 480 -29.93 12.02 -17.80
C PRO A 480 -29.25 10.73 -17.34
N TRP A 481 -29.78 9.57 -17.76
CA TRP A 481 -29.19 8.27 -17.40
C TRP A 481 -27.75 8.13 -17.91
N SER A 482 -27.41 8.77 -19.04
CA SER A 482 -26.06 8.80 -19.60
C SER A 482 -25.01 9.43 -18.67
N GLU A 483 -25.42 10.26 -17.70
CA GLU A 483 -24.51 10.89 -16.74
C GLU A 483 -24.31 10.06 -15.46
N LYS A 484 -25.01 8.94 -15.31
CA LYS A 484 -25.04 8.15 -14.07
C LYS A 484 -23.64 7.75 -13.58
N GLU A 485 -22.77 7.31 -14.49
CA GLU A 485 -21.42 6.84 -14.15
C GLU A 485 -20.52 8.00 -13.71
N SER A 486 -20.50 9.10 -14.48
CA SER A 486 -19.76 10.33 -14.12
C SER A 486 -20.24 10.88 -12.78
N PHE A 487 -21.55 10.92 -12.56
CA PHE A 487 -22.11 11.40 -11.30
C PHE A 487 -21.78 10.48 -10.12
N ALA A 488 -21.81 9.15 -10.32
CA ALA A 488 -21.39 8.21 -9.29
C ALA A 488 -19.91 8.37 -8.92
N SER A 489 -19.06 8.77 -9.89
CA SER A 489 -17.63 9.00 -9.67
C SER A 489 -17.33 10.16 -8.71
N GLU A 490 -18.22 11.15 -8.61
CA GLU A 490 -18.10 12.26 -7.64
C GLU A 490 -18.12 11.78 -6.18
N TYR A 491 -18.79 10.64 -5.94
CA TYR A 491 -18.95 10.01 -4.63
C TYR A 491 -18.09 8.75 -4.45
N ALA A 492 -17.31 8.37 -5.47
CA ALA A 492 -16.36 7.27 -5.40
C ALA A 492 -15.01 7.72 -4.84
N VAL A 493 -14.25 6.78 -4.29
CA VAL A 493 -12.84 6.95 -3.91
C VAL A 493 -12.08 5.76 -4.50
N ASN A 494 -11.72 5.87 -5.77
CA ASN A 494 -11.07 4.79 -6.51
C ASN A 494 -9.56 4.96 -6.40
N GLY A 495 -9.00 4.56 -5.25
CA GLY A 495 -7.57 4.54 -4.97
C GLY A 495 -6.91 5.91 -5.05
N LEU A 496 -6.90 6.62 -3.92
CA LEU A 496 -6.34 7.96 -3.76
C LEU A 496 -5.11 7.90 -2.86
N LEU A 497 -4.05 8.61 -3.24
CA LEU A 497 -2.99 8.96 -2.30
C LEU A 497 -3.34 10.32 -1.68
N ALA A 498 -3.61 10.31 -0.38
CA ALA A 498 -4.17 11.45 0.34
C ALA A 498 -3.15 12.09 1.29
N ASN A 499 -3.14 13.42 1.33
CA ASN A 499 -2.39 14.18 2.33
C ASN A 499 -2.99 13.92 3.73
N VAL A 500 -2.13 13.53 4.67
CA VAL A 500 -2.50 13.34 6.07
C VAL A 500 -1.64 14.19 7.00
N GLN A 501 -2.21 14.61 8.12
CA GLN A 501 -1.52 15.21 9.26
C GLN A 501 -1.39 14.15 10.37
N ILE A 502 -0.21 14.06 10.96
CA ILE A 502 0.18 13.00 11.90
C ILE A 502 0.70 13.59 13.21
N ASP A 503 0.14 13.15 14.32
CA ASP A 503 0.72 13.34 15.66
C ASP A 503 1.78 12.26 15.91
N LEU A 504 3.05 12.62 15.72
CA LEU A 504 4.20 11.73 15.91
C LEU A 504 4.44 11.33 17.38
N THR A 505 3.75 11.96 18.34
CA THR A 505 3.87 11.63 19.76
C THR A 505 2.90 10.54 20.22
N ASN A 506 1.92 10.18 19.39
CA ASN A 506 1.01 9.08 19.68
C ASN A 506 1.69 7.72 19.40
N PRO A 507 1.57 6.71 20.30
CA PRO A 507 2.20 5.40 20.10
C PRO A 507 1.84 4.70 18.78
N ILE A 508 0.62 4.91 18.25
CA ILE A 508 0.24 4.34 16.95
C ILE A 508 1.02 4.95 15.77
N CYS A 509 1.68 6.09 15.99
CA CYS A 509 2.43 6.85 15.01
C CYS A 509 3.96 6.78 15.21
N PHE A 510 4.45 6.06 16.23
CA PHE A 510 5.90 5.94 16.47
C PHE A 510 6.63 5.40 15.23
N GLY A 511 7.78 6.01 14.92
CA GLY A 511 8.60 5.66 13.77
C GLY A 511 8.06 6.12 12.41
N LEU A 512 6.94 6.85 12.36
CA LEU A 512 6.56 7.63 11.17
C LEU A 512 7.46 8.86 11.07
N GLU A 513 7.76 9.30 9.84
CA GLU A 513 8.84 10.27 9.64
C GLU A 513 8.42 11.72 9.83
N ASP A 514 7.26 12.11 9.31
CA ASP A 514 6.87 13.50 9.23
C ASP A 514 5.43 13.71 9.70
N GLN A 515 5.16 14.93 10.17
CA GLN A 515 3.80 15.35 10.54
C GLN A 515 2.88 15.48 9.32
N SER A 516 3.43 15.46 8.10
CA SER A 516 2.68 15.53 6.85
C SER A 516 3.19 14.46 5.89
N MET A 517 2.34 13.49 5.54
CA MET A 517 2.69 12.38 4.65
C MET A 517 1.54 12.09 3.67
N ALA A 518 1.79 11.20 2.72
CA ALA A 518 0.80 10.77 1.72
C ALA A 518 0.40 9.31 1.97
N PHE A 519 -0.84 9.08 2.39
CA PHE A 519 -1.36 7.75 2.72
C PHE A 519 -2.45 7.30 1.76
N PHE A 520 -2.51 6.00 1.48
CA PHE A 520 -3.46 5.45 0.53
C PHE A 520 -4.84 5.23 1.16
N THR A 521 -5.90 5.47 0.38
CA THR A 521 -7.28 5.16 0.75
C THR A 521 -8.14 4.81 -0.47
N GLN A 522 -9.07 3.87 -0.28
CA GLN A 522 -10.17 3.54 -1.21
C GLN A 522 -11.55 3.73 -0.56
N ASN A 523 -11.59 4.34 0.61
CA ASN A 523 -12.81 4.43 1.40
C ASN A 523 -13.53 5.76 1.13
N ASN A 524 -14.84 5.68 0.86
CA ASN A 524 -15.72 6.82 0.63
C ASN A 524 -16.64 7.14 1.83
N ARG A 525 -16.42 6.45 2.96
CA ARG A 525 -17.11 6.68 4.23
C ARG A 525 -16.16 7.34 5.21
N PHE A 526 -16.43 8.61 5.48
CA PHE A 526 -15.65 9.44 6.38
C PHE A 526 -16.34 9.57 7.73
N PHE A 527 -15.59 9.48 8.81
CA PHE A 527 -16.11 9.69 10.16
C PHE A 527 -15.91 11.14 10.61
N GLU A 528 -16.74 11.55 11.55
CA GLU A 528 -16.54 12.79 12.28
C GLU A 528 -15.29 12.69 13.14
N VAL A 529 -14.65 13.83 13.37
CA VAL A 529 -13.56 13.90 14.32
C VAL A 529 -14.16 13.75 15.72
N PRO A 530 -13.70 12.78 16.53
CA PRO A 530 -14.07 12.69 17.92
C PRO A 530 -13.88 14.02 18.66
N LYS A 531 -14.74 14.29 19.65
CA LYS A 531 -14.62 15.52 20.45
C LYS A 531 -13.35 15.56 21.31
N ASP A 532 -12.75 14.41 21.59
CA ASP A 532 -11.50 14.33 22.31
C ASP A 532 -10.30 14.53 21.36
N SER A 533 -9.29 15.25 21.84
CA SER A 533 -8.16 15.66 21.01
C SER A 533 -7.22 14.52 20.61
N PHE A 534 -7.26 13.37 21.29
CA PHE A 534 -6.23 12.35 21.23
C PHE A 534 -6.63 11.08 20.45
N SER A 535 -7.92 10.85 20.24
CA SER A 535 -8.42 9.63 19.60
C SER A 535 -8.23 9.63 18.08
N ALA A 536 -7.90 10.75 17.44
CA ALA A 536 -7.64 10.82 16.00
C ALA A 536 -6.23 11.37 15.71
N PRO A 537 -5.17 10.58 15.97
CA PRO A 537 -3.77 11.00 15.81
C PRO A 537 -3.32 11.10 14.35
N ILE A 538 -4.10 10.55 13.41
CA ILE A 538 -3.87 10.75 11.97
C ILE A 538 -5.17 11.24 11.34
N ARG A 539 -5.12 12.36 10.65
CA ARG A 539 -6.26 13.00 9.99
C ARG A 539 -5.92 13.32 8.55
N PHE A 540 -6.87 13.23 7.65
CA PHE A 540 -6.71 13.83 6.33
C PHE A 540 -6.53 15.35 6.49
N SER A 541 -5.70 15.97 5.64
CA SER A 541 -5.53 17.42 5.65
C SER A 541 -6.77 18.16 5.13
N THR A 542 -6.74 19.48 5.17
CA THR A 542 -7.75 20.35 4.53
C THR A 542 -7.72 20.26 3.00
N ASP A 543 -6.53 20.06 2.42
CA ASP A 543 -6.34 19.75 1.00
C ASP A 543 -5.89 18.29 0.84
N PRO A 544 -6.86 17.35 0.81
CA PRO A 544 -6.62 15.93 1.01
C PRO A 544 -5.97 15.24 -0.19
N VAL A 545 -5.92 15.85 -1.38
CA VAL A 545 -5.45 15.17 -2.60
C VAL A 545 -3.95 15.37 -2.77
N TYR A 546 -3.15 14.32 -2.55
CA TYR A 546 -1.72 14.33 -2.92
C TYR A 546 -1.53 13.90 -4.37
N SER A 547 -2.14 12.77 -4.76
CA SER A 547 -2.21 12.28 -6.13
C SER A 547 -3.47 11.45 -6.29
N GLY A 548 -4.15 11.61 -7.42
CA GLY A 548 -5.37 10.92 -7.77
C GLY A 548 -6.56 11.84 -7.99
N TYR A 549 -7.69 11.24 -8.33
CA TYR A 549 -8.95 11.94 -8.50
C TYR A 549 -9.79 11.81 -7.22
N LEU A 550 -10.40 12.91 -6.83
CA LEU A 550 -11.43 12.94 -5.81
C LEU A 550 -12.48 13.96 -6.25
N GLY A 551 -13.74 13.53 -6.35
CA GLY A 551 -14.87 14.41 -6.64
C GLY A 551 -15.01 15.49 -5.58
N LYS A 552 -15.58 16.65 -5.95
CA LYS A 552 -15.73 17.81 -5.06
C LYS A 552 -16.42 17.43 -3.73
N GLU A 553 -17.47 16.63 -3.81
CA GLU A 553 -18.30 16.26 -2.68
C GLU A 553 -17.52 15.39 -1.70
N ASN A 554 -16.71 14.46 -2.21
CA ASN A 554 -15.81 13.68 -1.37
C ASN A 554 -14.61 14.49 -0.87
N ARG A 555 -14.11 15.50 -1.60
CA ARG A 555 -13.06 16.42 -1.11
C ARG A 555 -13.52 17.15 0.14
N GLU A 556 -14.75 17.66 0.13
CA GLU A 556 -15.33 18.35 1.30
C GLU A 556 -15.54 17.40 2.49
N ARG A 557 -16.05 16.18 2.22
CA ARG A 557 -16.32 15.20 3.29
C ARG A 557 -15.05 14.63 3.92
N ILE A 558 -14.01 14.33 3.11
CA ILE A 558 -12.75 13.77 3.61
C ILE A 558 -11.91 14.81 4.35
N ALA A 559 -12.00 16.09 3.98
CA ALA A 559 -11.19 17.16 4.58
C ALA A 559 -11.32 17.16 6.11
N ASN A 560 -10.17 17.18 6.79
CA ASN A 560 -10.02 17.10 8.25
C ASN A 560 -10.64 15.87 8.93
N SER A 561 -11.19 14.91 8.19
CA SER A 561 -11.73 13.68 8.79
C SER A 561 -10.58 12.78 9.28
N PRO A 562 -10.82 11.88 10.24
CA PRO A 562 -9.77 10.98 10.70
C PRO A 562 -9.33 10.00 9.59
N TYR A 563 -8.03 9.72 9.48
CA TYR A 563 -7.56 8.56 8.72
C TYR A 563 -7.73 7.27 9.54
N LEU A 564 -7.50 7.39 10.84
CA LEU A 564 -7.78 6.36 11.84
C LEU A 564 -8.26 6.98 13.14
N ILE A 565 -9.01 6.20 13.91
CA ILE A 565 -9.50 6.55 15.24
C ILE A 565 -9.06 5.45 16.21
N SER A 566 -8.52 5.85 17.34
CA SER A 566 -8.05 5.01 18.43
C SER A 566 -8.89 5.27 19.67
N ILE A 567 -9.65 4.26 20.13
CA ILE A 567 -10.55 4.37 21.28
C ILE A 567 -10.09 3.42 22.36
N ARG A 568 -9.85 3.94 23.57
CA ARG A 568 -9.61 3.09 24.74
C ARG A 568 -10.93 2.59 25.31
N LEU A 569 -11.00 1.29 25.61
CA LEU A 569 -12.17 0.68 26.25
C LEU A 569 -11.68 -0.29 27.33
N GLY A 570 -11.82 0.11 28.59
CA GLY A 570 -11.22 -0.60 29.72
C GLY A 570 -9.69 -0.64 29.61
N SER A 571 -9.13 -1.84 29.72
CA SER A 571 -7.69 -2.07 29.52
C SER A 571 -7.31 -2.22 28.06
N GLY A 572 -8.25 -2.47 27.14
CA GLY A 572 -7.96 -2.65 25.72
C GLY A 572 -8.23 -1.41 24.88
N GLN A 573 -8.19 -1.61 23.57
CA GLN A 573 -8.32 -0.54 22.58
C GLN A 573 -8.97 -1.03 21.28
N ILE A 574 -9.65 -0.11 20.62
CA ILE A 574 -10.21 -0.25 19.29
C ILE A 574 -9.44 0.69 18.36
N LEU A 575 -8.84 0.14 17.30
CA LEU A 575 -8.25 0.90 16.21
C LEU A 575 -9.15 0.78 14.98
N ALA A 576 -9.90 1.84 14.70
CA ALA A 576 -10.79 1.98 13.55
C ALA A 576 -10.07 2.72 12.42
N VAL A 577 -9.68 2.01 11.36
CA VAL A 577 -8.85 2.54 10.26
C VAL A 577 -9.69 2.76 9.00
N GLN A 578 -9.92 4.03 8.65
CA GLN A 578 -10.67 4.42 7.45
C GLN A 578 -9.84 4.26 6.19
N GLY A 579 -8.54 4.53 6.26
CA GLY A 579 -7.64 4.36 5.13
C GLY A 579 -7.27 2.90 4.87
N THR A 580 -6.22 2.67 4.07
CA THR A 580 -5.73 1.33 3.76
C THR A 580 -4.20 1.30 3.91
N PRO A 581 -3.69 1.13 5.14
CA PRO A 581 -2.26 1.34 5.43
C PRO A 581 -1.34 0.32 4.77
N THR A 582 -1.85 -0.85 4.37
CA THR A 582 -1.09 -1.97 3.80
C THR A 582 -1.50 -2.31 2.36
N PHE A 583 -2.17 -1.39 1.65
CA PHE A 583 -2.75 -1.66 0.33
C PHE A 583 -1.73 -2.30 -0.62
N ARG A 584 -2.06 -3.50 -1.11
CA ARG A 584 -1.24 -4.35 -2.00
C ARG A 584 0.26 -4.45 -1.65
N GLY A 585 0.64 -4.21 -0.39
CA GLY A 585 2.01 -4.32 0.09
C GLY A 585 3.02 -3.27 -0.42
N PHE A 586 2.58 -2.19 -1.11
CA PHE A 586 3.48 -1.14 -1.60
C PHE A 586 3.48 0.15 -0.74
N CYS A 587 2.56 0.28 0.21
CA CYS A 587 2.44 1.44 1.10
C CYS A 587 3.38 1.38 2.31
N LEU A 588 4.70 1.28 2.08
CA LEU A 588 5.71 1.25 3.16
C LEU A 588 5.70 2.51 4.05
N GLY A 589 5.13 3.62 3.54
CA GLY A 589 4.95 4.86 4.30
C GLY A 589 3.97 4.75 5.47
N SER A 590 2.93 3.92 5.33
CA SER A 590 1.84 3.79 6.31
C SER A 590 1.79 2.42 7.01
N GLU A 591 2.43 1.39 6.46
CA GLU A 591 2.31 0.02 6.96
C GLU A 591 2.78 -0.15 8.43
N LYS A 592 3.66 0.74 8.91
CA LYS A 592 4.16 0.74 10.29
C LYS A 592 3.05 0.93 11.35
N ILE A 593 1.88 1.45 10.97
CA ILE A 593 0.70 1.52 11.83
C ILE A 593 0.31 0.14 12.37
N ILE A 594 0.40 -0.91 11.55
CA ILE A 594 0.07 -2.29 11.97
C ILE A 594 1.09 -2.79 12.99
N ALA A 595 2.38 -2.52 12.77
CA ALA A 595 3.43 -2.87 13.74
C ALA A 595 3.26 -2.10 15.07
N ASN A 596 2.88 -0.83 15.00
CA ASN A 596 2.64 -0.03 16.20
C ASN A 596 1.48 -0.57 17.04
N LEU A 597 0.37 -0.98 16.40
CA LEU A 597 -0.73 -1.66 17.11
C LEU A 597 -0.25 -2.91 17.85
N LEU A 598 0.62 -3.71 17.23
CA LEU A 598 1.06 -4.99 17.78
C LEU A 598 2.09 -4.85 18.91
N PHE A 599 2.93 -3.81 18.87
CA PHE A 599 4.13 -3.73 19.70
C PHE A 599 4.27 -2.45 20.53
N GLN A 600 3.50 -1.41 20.25
CA GLN A 600 3.62 -0.08 20.89
C GLN A 600 2.39 0.35 21.66
N THR A 601 1.21 -0.20 21.37
CA THR A 601 -0.05 0.21 22.00
C THR A 601 -0.57 -0.75 23.07
N SER A 602 0.19 -1.80 23.39
CA SER A 602 -0.18 -2.71 24.47
C SER A 602 -0.14 -1.98 25.84
N PRO A 603 -1.13 -2.18 26.73
CA PRO A 603 -1.32 -1.40 27.96
C PRO A 603 -0.24 -1.58 29.04
#